data_AF-A0A917ALQ6-F1
#
_entry.id   AF-A0A917ALQ6-F1
#
_cell.length_a   1.000
_cell.length_b   1.000
_cell.length_c   1.000
_cell.angle_alpha   90.00
_cell.angle_beta   90.00
_cell.angle_gamma   90.00
#
_symmetry.space_group_name_H-M   'P 1'
#
loop_
_entity.id
_entity.type
_entity.pdbx_description
1 polymer ?
#
loop_
_entity_poly.entity_id
_entity_poly.type
_entity_poly.pdbx_seq_one_letter_code
_entity_poly.pdbx_strand_id
1 'polypeptide(L)'
;MANEQTGRRSHFSQPVRQIFLMLVAVGLFSFGAYIAYPRVAPVFLSNPYLNGVILLVFVIGVLACFIQVIQLISSVIWIEGYARQVPGHENTRAPRMLAPLASLLRSRGADHEINSSSARSILDSVVTRIEEARDITRYITSLLIFLGLLGTFYGLATTVPAVVETIRSLAPSDGETGVEVFSRLMSGLEAQLGGMGTAFASSLLGLAGSLVVGLLELFASHGQNRFYRELEEWLSTITRLGFATGDGESGGAGTDAMVILAEQLSKQSSALDALLIQMREANEVTDARLAQMVGSIEDMVSRGGSDSKQEEALLRIADGQERLAQLLEKQDSENPHVDPESRMRLRSIDVQLLRVLEEISAGRQETMSDLRGDIATLTRTLQNLGKGD
;
A
#
# COMPACT_ATOMS: atom_id res chain seq x y z
N MET A 1 3.41 47.57 -36.31
CA MET A 1 3.59 46.11 -36.12
C MET A 1 4.49 45.92 -34.91
N ALA A 2 3.93 45.89 -33.70
CA ALA A 2 4.70 45.70 -32.48
C ALA A 2 3.79 45.13 -31.39
N ASN A 3 4.23 44.02 -30.80
CA ASN A 3 3.76 43.38 -29.57
C ASN A 3 2.38 42.69 -29.56
N GLU A 4 2.27 41.57 -30.29
CA GLU A 4 1.37 40.45 -29.96
C GLU A 4 2.14 39.30 -29.29
N GLN A 5 2.82 39.56 -28.17
CA GLN A 5 3.22 38.50 -27.24
C GLN A 5 2.32 38.56 -26.02
N THR A 6 1.05 38.20 -26.22
CA THR A 6 0.14 37.86 -25.13
C THR A 6 0.74 36.67 -24.40
N GLY A 7 1.13 36.86 -23.13
CA GLY A 7 1.62 35.79 -22.28
C GLY A 7 0.71 34.56 -22.38
N ARG A 8 1.32 33.38 -22.54
CA ARG A 8 0.63 32.09 -22.52
C ARG A 8 -0.27 32.04 -21.29
N ARG A 9 -1.56 32.35 -21.45
CA ARG A 9 -2.58 32.08 -20.44
C ARG A 9 -2.61 30.57 -20.26
N SER A 10 -2.15 30.10 -19.11
CA SER A 10 -2.22 28.68 -18.72
C SER A 10 -3.69 28.26 -18.68
N HIS A 11 -4.18 27.65 -19.77
CA HIS A 11 -5.51 27.09 -19.82
C HIS A 11 -5.46 25.66 -19.28
N PHE A 12 -6.01 25.47 -18.08
CA PHE A 12 -6.30 24.14 -17.57
C PHE A 12 -7.42 23.53 -18.40
N SER A 13 -7.18 22.34 -18.94
CA SER A 13 -8.15 21.70 -19.81
C SER A 13 -9.17 20.91 -19.00
N GLN A 14 -10.44 21.07 -19.33
CA GLN A 14 -11.50 20.29 -18.69
C GLN A 14 -11.48 18.85 -19.20
N PRO A 15 -11.72 17.84 -18.33
CA PRO A 15 -11.67 16.42 -18.68
C PRO A 15 -12.92 15.94 -19.45
N VAL A 16 -13.42 16.73 -20.41
CA VAL A 16 -14.67 16.47 -21.16
C VAL A 16 -14.58 15.18 -21.96
N ARG A 17 -13.43 14.90 -22.58
CA ARG A 17 -13.19 13.66 -23.33
C ARG A 17 -13.26 12.44 -22.42
N GLN A 18 -12.70 12.51 -21.22
CA GLN A 18 -12.73 11.41 -20.25
C GLN A 18 -14.16 11.13 -19.78
N ILE A 19 -14.94 12.17 -19.46
CA ILE A 19 -16.35 12.02 -19.09
C ILE A 19 -17.15 11.38 -20.22
N PHE A 20 -16.94 11.84 -21.46
CA PHE A 20 -17.60 11.26 -22.62
C PHE A 20 -17.27 9.77 -22.78
N LEU A 21 -15.99 9.40 -22.70
CA LEU A 21 -15.56 7.99 -22.77
C LEU A 21 -16.14 7.14 -21.64
N MET A 22 -16.21 7.68 -20.41
CA MET A 22 -16.85 7.01 -19.27
C MET A 22 -18.34 6.80 -19.49
N LEU A 23 -19.07 7.81 -19.97
CA LEU A 23 -20.50 7.70 -20.29
C LEU A 23 -20.74 6.69 -21.41
N VAL A 24 -19.89 6.67 -22.44
CA VAL A 24 -19.96 5.68 -23.52
C VAL A 24 -19.69 4.27 -22.98
N ALA A 25 -18.68 4.10 -22.11
CA ALA A 25 -18.35 2.80 -21.52
C ALA A 25 -19.49 2.26 -20.64
N VAL A 26 -20.06 3.10 -19.77
CA VAL A 26 -21.23 2.75 -18.96
C VAL A 26 -22.45 2.49 -19.84
N GLY A 27 -22.70 3.32 -20.86
CA GLY A 27 -23.81 3.12 -21.78
C GLY A 27 -23.71 1.80 -22.56
N LEU A 28 -22.52 1.47 -23.06
CA LEU A 28 -22.26 0.20 -23.74
C LEU A 28 -22.43 -1.00 -22.80
N PHE A 29 -21.93 -0.90 -21.56
CA PHE A 29 -22.10 -1.94 -20.56
C PHE A 29 -23.56 -2.12 -20.15
N SER A 30 -24.29 -1.04 -19.88
CA SER A 30 -25.71 -1.08 -19.55
C SER A 30 -26.54 -1.65 -20.71
N PHE A 31 -26.21 -1.32 -21.95
CA PHE A 31 -26.85 -1.91 -23.13
C PHE A 31 -26.56 -3.42 -23.23
N GLY A 32 -25.31 -3.83 -23.05
CA GLY A 32 -24.94 -5.25 -22.99
C GLY A 32 -25.64 -6.00 -21.85
N ALA A 33 -25.72 -5.40 -20.67
CA ALA A 33 -26.42 -5.94 -19.50
C ALA A 33 -27.93 -6.06 -19.75
N TYR A 34 -28.55 -5.11 -20.45
CA TYR A 34 -29.97 -5.17 -20.83
C TYR A 34 -30.24 -6.35 -21.78
N ILE A 35 -29.38 -6.57 -22.78
CA ILE A 35 -29.50 -7.73 -23.69
C ILE A 35 -29.25 -9.05 -22.94
N ALA A 36 -28.30 -9.07 -22.01
CA ALA A 36 -27.96 -10.25 -21.23
C ALA A 36 -28.95 -10.53 -20.09
N TYR A 37 -29.78 -9.56 -19.68
CA TYR A 37 -30.71 -9.66 -18.57
C TYR A 37 -31.55 -10.95 -18.55
N PRO A 38 -32.23 -11.38 -19.63
CA PRO A 38 -33.02 -12.63 -19.60
C PRO A 38 -32.18 -13.88 -19.31
N ARG A 39 -30.89 -13.89 -19.66
CA ARG A 39 -29.98 -15.01 -19.37
C ARG A 39 -29.33 -14.92 -17.99
N VAL A 40 -29.13 -13.71 -17.47
CA VAL A 40 -28.43 -13.46 -16.19
C VAL A 40 -29.40 -13.32 -15.01
N ALA A 41 -30.68 -13.01 -15.25
CA ALA A 41 -31.69 -12.87 -14.21
C ALA A 41 -31.86 -14.12 -13.32
N PRO A 42 -31.87 -15.36 -13.85
CA PRO A 42 -31.96 -16.57 -13.01
C PRO A 42 -30.79 -16.71 -12.04
N VAL A 43 -29.60 -16.26 -12.44
CA VAL A 43 -28.40 -16.28 -11.61
C VAL A 43 -28.53 -15.30 -10.44
N PHE A 44 -28.99 -14.07 -10.72
CA PHE A 44 -29.20 -13.06 -9.68
C PHE A 44 -30.18 -13.54 -8.61
N LEU A 45 -31.28 -14.17 -9.04
CA LEU A 45 -32.33 -14.66 -8.14
C LEU A 45 -31.93 -15.94 -7.39
N SER A 46 -30.97 -16.71 -7.89
CA SER A 46 -30.48 -17.90 -7.17
C SER A 46 -29.78 -17.56 -5.86
N ASN A 47 -29.06 -16.43 -5.80
CA ASN A 47 -28.34 -16.02 -4.60
C ASN A 47 -28.44 -14.51 -4.39
N PRO A 48 -29.60 -14.03 -3.92
CA PRO A 48 -29.93 -12.61 -3.90
C PRO A 48 -29.04 -11.80 -2.97
N TYR A 49 -28.55 -12.41 -1.88
CA TYR A 49 -27.64 -11.75 -0.94
C TYR A 49 -26.28 -11.46 -1.57
N LEU A 50 -25.59 -12.49 -2.06
CA LEU A 50 -24.24 -12.33 -2.61
C LEU A 50 -24.23 -11.48 -3.87
N ASN A 51 -25.11 -11.80 -4.84
CA ASN A 51 -25.20 -11.04 -6.09
C ASN A 51 -25.70 -9.61 -5.86
N GLY A 52 -26.57 -9.40 -4.86
CA GLY A 52 -26.99 -8.07 -4.42
C GLY A 52 -25.84 -7.23 -3.87
N VAL A 53 -24.95 -7.82 -3.06
CA VAL A 53 -23.74 -7.14 -2.58
C VAL A 53 -22.78 -6.84 -3.74
N ILE A 54 -22.57 -7.76 -4.68
CA ILE A 54 -21.73 -7.47 -5.86
C ILE A 54 -22.29 -6.28 -6.65
N LEU A 55 -23.60 -6.26 -6.91
CA LEU A 55 -24.26 -5.17 -7.63
C LEU A 55 -24.11 -3.84 -6.86
N LEU A 56 -24.29 -3.85 -5.54
CA LEU A 56 -24.13 -2.67 -4.70
C LEU A 56 -22.71 -2.12 -4.76
N VAL A 57 -21.70 -2.97 -4.58
CA VAL A 57 -20.28 -2.58 -4.66
C VAL A 57 -19.95 -2.07 -6.07
N PHE A 58 -20.50 -2.69 -7.11
CA PHE A 58 -20.34 -2.24 -8.49
C PHE A 58 -20.89 -0.82 -8.70
N VAL A 59 -22.11 -0.56 -8.25
CA VAL A 59 -22.73 0.78 -8.35
C VAL A 59 -21.90 1.81 -7.57
N ILE A 60 -21.44 1.47 -6.36
CA ILE A 60 -20.55 2.34 -5.58
C ILE A 60 -19.25 2.61 -6.34
N GLY A 61 -18.65 1.61 -6.98
CA GLY A 61 -17.44 1.77 -7.79
C GLY A 61 -17.63 2.72 -8.97
N VAL A 62 -18.71 2.52 -9.75
CA VAL A 62 -19.06 3.42 -10.85
C VAL A 62 -19.26 4.86 -10.34
N LEU A 63 -20.04 5.04 -9.28
CA LEU A 63 -20.27 6.36 -8.67
C LEU A 63 -18.96 6.99 -8.16
N ALA A 64 -18.09 6.22 -7.52
CA ALA A 64 -16.79 6.70 -7.04
C ALA A 64 -15.92 7.22 -8.19
N CYS A 65 -15.88 6.53 -9.33
CA CYS A 65 -15.17 7.01 -10.52
C CYS A 65 -15.74 8.34 -11.04
N PHE A 66 -17.07 8.50 -11.08
CA PHE A 66 -17.68 9.77 -11.49
C PHE A 66 -17.42 10.89 -10.49
N ILE A 67 -17.50 10.61 -9.19
CA ILE A 67 -17.18 11.58 -8.13
C ILE A 67 -15.73 12.06 -8.28
N GLN A 68 -14.79 11.15 -8.57
CA GLN A 68 -13.39 11.48 -8.78
C GLN A 68 -13.20 12.46 -9.96
N VAL A 69 -13.93 12.27 -11.06
CA VAL A 69 -13.88 13.19 -12.21
C VAL A 69 -14.59 14.51 -11.92
N ILE A 70 -15.71 14.52 -11.19
CA ILE A 70 -16.38 15.75 -10.76
C ILE A 70 -15.45 16.58 -9.84
N GLN A 71 -14.73 15.92 -8.95
CA GLN A 71 -13.73 16.55 -8.09
C GLN A 71 -12.58 17.16 -8.91
N LEU A 72 -12.14 16.47 -9.97
CA LEU A 72 -11.15 16.97 -10.91
C LEU A 72 -11.65 18.23 -11.65
N ILE A 73 -12.89 18.20 -12.19
CA ILE A 73 -13.51 19.36 -12.84
C ILE A 73 -13.58 20.55 -11.88
N SER A 74 -14.03 20.30 -10.65
CA SER A 74 -14.11 21.34 -9.62
C SER A 74 -12.74 21.94 -9.31
N SER A 75 -11.69 21.12 -9.31
CA SER A 75 -10.30 21.56 -9.13
C SER A 75 -9.80 22.40 -10.30
N VAL A 76 -10.12 22.00 -11.54
CA VAL A 76 -9.81 22.77 -12.77
C VAL A 76 -10.50 24.13 -12.75
N ILE A 77 -11.80 24.18 -12.46
CA ILE A 77 -12.57 25.44 -12.42
C ILE A 77 -12.01 26.38 -11.34
N TRP A 78 -11.69 25.84 -10.16
CA TRP A 78 -11.16 26.62 -9.05
C TRP A 78 -9.79 27.22 -9.39
N ILE A 79 -8.86 26.43 -9.94
CA ILE A 79 -7.51 26.92 -10.27
C ILE A 79 -7.53 27.91 -11.46
N GLU A 80 -8.38 27.68 -12.46
CA GLU A 80 -8.56 28.59 -13.59
C GLU A 80 -9.14 29.92 -13.14
N GLY A 81 -10.10 29.89 -12.20
CA GLY A 81 -10.66 31.08 -11.58
C GLY A 81 -9.62 31.88 -10.77
N TYR A 82 -8.75 31.18 -10.02
CA TYR A 82 -7.64 31.78 -9.29
C TYR A 82 -6.60 32.40 -10.25
N ALA A 83 -6.18 31.67 -11.28
CA ALA A 83 -5.19 32.13 -12.26
C ALA A 83 -5.67 33.36 -13.07
N ARG A 84 -6.98 33.52 -13.26
CA ARG A 84 -7.58 34.67 -13.95
C ARG A 84 -7.79 35.89 -13.05
N GLN A 85 -7.42 35.82 -11.76
CA GLN A 85 -7.63 36.89 -10.76
C GLN A 85 -9.07 37.42 -10.75
N VAL A 86 -10.08 36.54 -10.84
CA VAL A 86 -11.48 36.95 -10.82
C VAL A 86 -11.82 37.51 -9.42
N PRO A 87 -12.28 38.78 -9.31
CA PRO A 87 -12.56 39.39 -8.01
C PRO A 87 -13.60 38.59 -7.22
N GLY A 88 -13.31 38.27 -5.96
CA GLY A 88 -14.20 37.52 -5.05
C GLY A 88 -14.00 35.99 -5.05
N HIS A 89 -13.12 35.43 -5.89
CA HIS A 89 -12.85 33.99 -5.91
C HIS A 89 -11.97 33.45 -4.76
N GLU A 90 -11.30 34.32 -4.01
CA GLU A 90 -10.50 33.96 -2.83
C GLU A 90 -11.34 33.35 -1.70
N ASN A 91 -12.65 33.64 -1.68
CA ASN A 91 -13.59 33.18 -0.66
C ASN A 91 -14.30 31.84 -1.02
N THR A 92 -14.04 31.29 -2.20
CA THR A 92 -14.64 30.01 -2.64
C THR A 92 -13.95 28.83 -1.96
N ARG A 93 -14.73 27.85 -1.48
CA ARG A 93 -14.22 26.66 -0.80
C ARG A 93 -13.33 25.85 -1.76
N ALA A 94 -12.04 25.74 -1.43
CA ALA A 94 -11.09 25.01 -2.25
C ALA A 94 -11.45 23.50 -2.28
N PRO A 95 -11.38 22.86 -3.45
CA PRO A 95 -11.59 21.41 -3.56
C PRO A 95 -10.52 20.64 -2.79
N ARG A 96 -10.87 19.46 -2.26
CA ARG A 96 -9.99 18.67 -1.36
C ARG A 96 -8.61 18.38 -1.95
N MET A 97 -8.49 18.24 -3.28
CA MET A 97 -7.22 18.01 -3.97
C MET A 97 -6.28 19.23 -3.94
N LEU A 98 -6.83 20.44 -3.88
CA LEU A 98 -6.07 21.70 -3.91
C LEU A 98 -6.04 22.44 -2.57
N ALA A 99 -6.55 21.83 -1.50
CA ALA A 99 -6.58 22.47 -0.17
C ALA A 99 -5.19 22.97 0.31
N PRO A 100 -4.08 22.24 0.13
CA PRO A 100 -2.74 22.73 0.51
C PRO A 100 -2.25 23.91 -0.34
N LEU A 101 -2.60 23.91 -1.63
CA LEU A 101 -2.29 25.02 -2.54
C LEU A 101 -3.11 26.27 -2.17
N ALA A 102 -4.39 26.09 -1.85
CA ALA A 102 -5.29 27.17 -1.45
C ALA A 102 -4.90 27.84 -0.14
N SER A 103 -4.38 27.10 0.85
CA SER A 103 -3.92 27.70 2.11
C SER A 103 -2.67 28.56 1.92
N LEU A 104 -1.73 28.14 1.07
CA LEU A 104 -0.51 28.90 0.78
C LEU A 104 -0.76 30.12 -0.10
N LEU A 105 -1.63 29.99 -1.09
CA LEU A 105 -2.05 31.11 -1.93
C LEU A 105 -2.84 32.16 -1.14
N ARG A 106 -3.63 31.73 -0.15
CA ARG A 106 -4.38 32.64 0.75
C ARG A 106 -3.50 33.31 1.79
N SER A 107 -2.45 32.65 2.27
CA SER A 107 -1.57 33.20 3.31
C SER A 107 -0.54 34.20 2.80
N ARG A 108 -0.20 34.17 1.50
CA ARG A 108 0.85 35.04 0.93
C ARG A 108 0.36 36.30 0.22
N GLY A 109 -0.96 36.49 0.07
CA GLY A 109 -1.51 37.71 -0.55
C GLY A 109 -1.07 37.89 -2.01
N ALA A 110 -1.49 38.98 -2.63
CA ALA A 110 -1.30 39.25 -4.06
C ALA A 110 0.16 39.48 -4.50
N ASP A 111 1.13 39.52 -3.57
CA ASP A 111 2.55 39.73 -3.87
C ASP A 111 3.30 38.40 -4.04
N HIS A 112 3.96 38.30 -5.18
CA HIS A 112 3.99 37.10 -6.02
C HIS A 112 5.34 36.38 -5.95
N GLU A 113 5.69 35.75 -4.83
CA GLU A 113 6.90 34.91 -4.75
C GLU A 113 6.64 33.56 -4.06
N ILE A 114 6.39 32.54 -4.88
CA ILE A 114 6.44 31.14 -4.45
C ILE A 114 7.88 30.67 -4.62
N ASN A 115 8.56 30.33 -3.52
CA ASN A 115 9.88 29.70 -3.57
C ASN A 115 9.74 28.30 -4.23
N SER A 116 10.69 27.91 -5.07
CA SER A 116 10.68 26.63 -5.82
C SER A 116 10.51 25.40 -4.91
N SER A 117 11.06 25.45 -3.69
CA SER A 117 10.88 24.41 -2.66
C SER A 117 9.44 24.27 -2.20
N SER A 118 8.72 25.39 -2.04
CA SER A 118 7.30 25.41 -1.65
C SER A 118 6.41 24.88 -2.78
N ALA A 119 6.70 25.22 -4.04
CA ALA A 119 5.95 24.70 -5.19
C ALA A 119 6.06 23.16 -5.29
N ARG A 120 7.26 22.60 -5.08
CA ARG A 120 7.48 21.15 -5.14
C ARG A 120 6.78 20.41 -4.00
N SER A 121 6.82 20.94 -2.78
CA SER A 121 6.09 20.38 -1.63
C SER A 121 4.56 20.40 -1.84
N ILE A 122 4.03 21.43 -2.51
CA ILE A 122 2.61 21.47 -2.90
C ILE A 122 2.28 20.41 -3.93
N LEU A 123 3.08 20.27 -4.99
CA LEU A 123 2.88 19.25 -6.01
C LEU A 123 2.87 17.85 -5.38
N ASP A 124 3.79 17.57 -4.47
CA ASP A 124 3.86 16.30 -3.74
C ASP A 124 2.62 16.05 -2.86
N SER A 125 2.13 17.10 -2.19
CA SER A 125 0.87 17.04 -1.45
C SER A 125 -0.34 16.76 -2.35
N VAL A 126 -0.37 17.33 -3.56
CA VAL A 126 -1.44 17.10 -4.54
C VAL A 126 -1.37 15.67 -5.09
N VAL A 127 -0.17 15.14 -5.37
CA VAL A 127 0.04 13.74 -5.79
C VAL A 127 -0.50 12.79 -4.73
N THR A 128 -0.09 12.96 -3.48
CA THR A 128 -0.57 12.13 -2.36
C THR A 128 -2.10 12.11 -2.28
N ARG A 129 -2.78 13.25 -2.50
CA ARG A 129 -4.25 13.33 -2.51
C ARG A 129 -4.90 12.64 -3.72
N ILE A 130 -4.25 12.71 -4.88
CA ILE A 130 -4.70 12.00 -6.08
C ILE A 130 -4.57 10.48 -5.86
N GLU A 131 -3.46 10.03 -5.29
CA GLU A 131 -3.23 8.62 -4.96
C GLU A 131 -4.23 8.09 -3.92
N GLU A 132 -4.47 8.83 -2.84
CA GLU A 132 -5.47 8.50 -1.82
C GLU A 132 -6.87 8.29 -2.44
N ALA A 133 -7.24 9.14 -3.41
CA ALA A 133 -8.50 9.00 -4.13
C ALA A 133 -8.54 7.76 -5.05
N ARG A 134 -7.39 7.34 -5.61
CA ARG A 134 -7.28 6.14 -6.47
C ARG A 134 -7.28 4.84 -5.69
N ASP A 135 -6.75 4.84 -4.47
CA ASP A 135 -6.71 3.64 -3.64
C ASP A 135 -8.11 3.13 -3.30
N ILE A 136 -9.08 4.02 -3.10
CA ILE A 136 -10.48 3.66 -2.86
C ILE A 136 -11.06 2.91 -4.07
N THR A 137 -10.87 3.42 -5.29
CA THR A 137 -11.37 2.76 -6.50
C THR A 137 -10.67 1.45 -6.78
N ARG A 138 -9.35 1.37 -6.53
CA ARG A 138 -8.59 0.12 -6.64
C ARG A 138 -9.07 -0.93 -5.64
N TYR A 139 -9.34 -0.52 -4.40
CA TYR A 139 -9.92 -1.39 -3.40
C TYR A 139 -11.29 -1.94 -3.83
N ILE A 140 -12.17 -1.09 -4.36
CA ILE A 140 -13.49 -1.52 -4.87
C ILE A 140 -13.34 -2.54 -6.01
N THR A 141 -12.41 -2.32 -6.95
CA THR A 141 -12.11 -3.26 -8.03
C THR A 141 -11.63 -4.61 -7.48
N SER A 142 -10.67 -4.62 -6.55
CA SER A 142 -10.19 -5.83 -5.89
C SER A 142 -11.28 -6.53 -5.08
N LEU A 143 -12.15 -5.75 -4.43
CA LEU A 143 -13.29 -6.27 -3.67
C LEU A 143 -14.32 -6.94 -4.59
N LEU A 144 -14.60 -6.39 -5.78
CA LEU A 144 -15.48 -7.03 -6.77
C LEU A 144 -14.93 -8.38 -7.24
N ILE A 145 -13.62 -8.45 -7.49
CA ILE A 145 -12.94 -9.72 -7.84
C ILE A 145 -13.08 -10.71 -6.70
N PHE A 146 -12.79 -10.28 -5.46
CA PHE A 146 -12.89 -11.12 -4.28
C PHE A 146 -14.32 -11.63 -4.04
N LEU A 147 -15.33 -10.78 -4.17
CA LEU A 147 -16.74 -11.20 -4.06
C LEU A 147 -17.12 -12.17 -5.17
N GLY A 148 -16.61 -11.99 -6.39
CA GLY A 148 -16.80 -12.95 -7.49
C GLY A 148 -16.20 -14.33 -7.16
N LEU A 149 -14.99 -14.36 -6.61
CA LEU A 149 -14.37 -15.60 -6.11
C LEU A 149 -15.13 -16.19 -4.92
N LEU A 150 -15.69 -15.36 -4.03
CA LEU A 150 -16.54 -15.83 -2.93
C LEU A 150 -17.81 -16.51 -3.46
N GLY A 151 -18.32 -16.07 -4.62
CA GLY A 151 -19.40 -16.74 -5.34
C GLY A 151 -19.07 -18.18 -5.75
N THR A 152 -17.84 -18.43 -6.20
CA THR A 152 -17.42 -19.80 -6.55
C THR A 152 -17.32 -20.67 -5.30
N PHE A 153 -16.76 -20.14 -4.21
CA PHE A 153 -16.68 -20.83 -2.93
C PHE A 153 -18.08 -21.18 -2.39
N TYR A 154 -19.02 -20.24 -2.44
CA TYR A 154 -20.40 -20.48 -2.02
C TYR A 154 -21.04 -21.59 -2.86
N GLY A 155 -20.91 -21.55 -4.19
CA GLY A 155 -21.48 -22.59 -5.04
C GLY A 155 -20.86 -23.96 -4.76
N LEU A 156 -19.55 -24.05 -4.59
CA LEU A 156 -18.90 -25.28 -4.16
C LEU A 156 -19.44 -25.79 -2.82
N ALA A 157 -19.60 -24.90 -1.83
CA ALA A 157 -20.14 -25.24 -0.52
C ALA A 157 -21.59 -25.80 -0.59
N THR A 158 -22.39 -25.40 -1.59
CA THR A 158 -23.73 -25.97 -1.80
C THR A 158 -23.74 -27.24 -2.66
N THR A 159 -22.85 -27.34 -3.65
CA THR A 159 -22.78 -28.50 -4.55
C THR A 159 -22.13 -29.73 -3.93
N VAL A 160 -21.12 -29.58 -3.07
CA VAL A 160 -20.42 -30.72 -2.45
C VAL A 160 -21.36 -31.56 -1.56
N PRO A 161 -22.19 -30.97 -0.68
CA PRO A 161 -23.19 -31.75 0.06
C PRO A 161 -24.21 -32.43 -0.86
N ALA A 162 -24.62 -31.77 -1.96
CA ALA A 162 -25.54 -32.36 -2.93
C ALA A 162 -24.95 -33.60 -3.64
N VAL A 163 -23.64 -33.59 -3.91
CA VAL A 163 -22.92 -34.78 -4.41
C VAL A 163 -22.97 -35.92 -3.41
N VAL A 164 -22.65 -35.62 -2.14
CA VAL A 164 -22.66 -36.63 -1.07
C VAL A 164 -24.04 -37.24 -0.92
N GLU A 165 -25.09 -36.43 -0.98
CA GLU A 165 -26.48 -36.90 -0.89
C GLU A 165 -26.87 -37.74 -2.11
N THR A 166 -26.45 -37.34 -3.31
CA THR A 166 -26.65 -38.13 -4.52
C THR A 166 -26.00 -39.50 -4.37
N ILE A 167 -24.73 -39.57 -3.93
CA ILE A 167 -24.02 -40.83 -3.70
C ILE A 167 -24.73 -41.71 -2.66
N ARG A 168 -25.25 -41.12 -1.57
CA ARG A 168 -26.03 -41.84 -0.55
C ARG A 168 -27.33 -42.39 -1.11
N SER A 169 -28.01 -41.62 -1.96
CA SER A 169 -29.28 -42.00 -2.58
C SER A 169 -29.17 -43.13 -3.61
N LEU A 170 -27.95 -43.47 -4.04
CA LEU A 170 -27.67 -44.61 -4.93
C LEU A 170 -27.59 -45.95 -4.20
N ALA A 171 -27.54 -45.97 -2.86
CA ALA A 171 -27.65 -47.20 -2.10
C ALA A 171 -29.10 -47.74 -2.22
N PRO A 172 -29.33 -48.89 -2.88
CA PRO A 172 -30.69 -49.39 -3.10
C PRO A 172 -31.35 -49.73 -1.77
N SER A 173 -32.58 -49.27 -1.57
CA SER A 173 -33.42 -49.73 -0.45
C SER A 173 -34.16 -51.03 -0.83
N ASP A 174 -34.49 -51.87 0.16
CA ASP A 174 -35.18 -53.13 -0.10
C ASP A 174 -36.53 -52.89 -0.80
N GLY A 175 -36.68 -53.45 -2.01
CA GLY A 175 -37.89 -53.35 -2.82
C GLY A 175 -37.92 -52.22 -3.86
N GLU A 176 -36.84 -51.44 -3.98
CA GLU A 176 -36.76 -50.31 -4.91
C GLU A 176 -36.44 -50.74 -6.35
N THR A 177 -37.09 -50.12 -7.34
CA THR A 177 -36.87 -50.46 -8.75
C THR A 177 -35.64 -49.73 -9.30
N GLY A 178 -34.90 -50.33 -10.24
CA GLY A 178 -33.74 -49.67 -10.86
C GLY A 178 -34.05 -48.34 -11.58
N VAL A 179 -35.32 -48.12 -11.96
CA VAL A 179 -35.81 -46.87 -12.54
C VAL A 179 -35.85 -45.75 -11.50
N GLU A 180 -36.23 -46.04 -10.25
CA GLU A 180 -36.24 -45.05 -9.16
C GLU A 180 -34.83 -44.59 -8.79
N VAL A 181 -33.89 -45.53 -8.69
CA VAL A 181 -32.47 -45.23 -8.42
C VAL A 181 -31.90 -44.35 -9.55
N PHE A 182 -32.20 -44.66 -10.81
CA PHE A 182 -31.78 -43.85 -11.94
C PHE A 182 -32.40 -42.44 -11.94
N SER A 183 -33.69 -42.31 -11.58
CA SER A 183 -34.35 -41.01 -11.45
C SER A 183 -33.71 -40.13 -10.37
N ARG A 184 -33.28 -40.70 -9.25
CA ARG A 184 -32.56 -39.98 -8.19
C ARG A 184 -31.18 -39.53 -8.63
N LEU A 185 -30.44 -40.40 -9.33
CA LEU A 185 -29.15 -40.04 -9.92
C LEU A 185 -29.30 -38.85 -10.88
N MET A 186 -30.30 -38.88 -11.75
CA MET A 186 -30.56 -37.79 -12.71
C MET A 186 -30.86 -36.47 -11.99
N SER A 187 -31.74 -36.49 -10.99
CA SER A 187 -32.08 -35.30 -10.19
C SER A 187 -30.88 -34.75 -9.40
N GLY A 188 -30.05 -35.63 -8.84
CA GLY A 188 -28.84 -35.25 -8.12
C GLY A 188 -27.81 -34.55 -9.02
N LEU A 189 -27.59 -35.09 -10.23
CA LEU A 189 -26.71 -34.48 -11.23
C LEU A 189 -27.26 -33.13 -11.73
N GLU A 190 -28.56 -32.99 -11.92
CA GLU A 190 -29.19 -31.72 -12.32
C GLU A 190 -29.00 -30.64 -11.24
N ALA A 191 -29.24 -30.98 -9.97
CA ALA A 191 -29.02 -30.08 -8.85
C ALA A 191 -27.54 -29.63 -8.74
N GLN A 192 -26.61 -30.56 -8.97
CA GLN A 192 -25.19 -30.27 -8.95
C GLN A 192 -24.75 -29.34 -10.09
N LEU A 193 -25.25 -29.58 -11.31
CA LEU A 193 -25.03 -28.71 -12.46
C LEU A 193 -25.63 -27.31 -12.24
N GLY A 194 -26.81 -27.23 -11.61
CA GLY A 194 -27.43 -25.97 -11.22
C GLY A 194 -26.57 -25.18 -10.24
N GLY A 195 -26.11 -25.81 -9.15
CA GLY A 195 -25.25 -25.15 -8.15
C GLY A 195 -23.88 -24.72 -8.69
N MET A 196 -23.32 -25.45 -9.66
CA MET A 196 -22.09 -25.04 -10.34
C MET A 196 -22.32 -23.83 -11.26
N GLY A 197 -23.44 -23.81 -11.99
CA GLY A 197 -23.82 -22.71 -12.88
C GLY A 197 -24.02 -21.39 -12.13
N THR A 198 -24.60 -21.43 -10.92
CA THR A 198 -24.81 -20.24 -10.09
C THR A 198 -23.48 -19.71 -9.53
N ALA A 199 -22.58 -20.61 -9.11
CA ALA A 199 -21.23 -20.28 -8.66
C ALA A 199 -20.43 -19.55 -9.75
N PHE A 200 -20.42 -20.12 -10.95
CA PHE A 200 -19.67 -19.59 -12.09
C PHE A 200 -20.22 -18.23 -12.53
N ALA A 201 -21.54 -18.09 -12.59
CA ALA A 201 -22.15 -16.86 -13.04
C ALA A 201 -22.00 -15.70 -12.04
N SER A 202 -21.98 -15.99 -10.72
CA SER A 202 -21.63 -14.98 -9.70
C SER A 202 -20.17 -14.49 -9.86
N SER A 203 -19.25 -15.40 -10.15
CA SER A 203 -17.84 -15.05 -10.44
C SER A 203 -17.69 -14.19 -11.69
N LEU A 204 -18.37 -14.58 -12.78
CA LEU A 204 -18.38 -13.82 -14.02
C LEU A 204 -18.91 -12.40 -13.82
N LEU A 205 -19.93 -12.24 -12.97
CA LEU A 205 -20.51 -10.94 -12.63
C LEU A 205 -19.51 -10.07 -11.87
N GLY A 206 -18.84 -10.61 -10.84
CA GLY A 206 -17.80 -9.90 -10.08
C GLY A 206 -16.62 -9.48 -10.95
N LEU A 207 -16.14 -10.38 -11.80
CA LEU A 207 -15.06 -10.09 -12.75
C LEU A 207 -15.47 -9.07 -13.81
N ALA A 208 -16.62 -9.22 -14.45
CA ALA A 208 -17.12 -8.25 -15.42
C ALA A 208 -17.32 -6.87 -14.79
N GLY A 209 -17.88 -6.80 -13.58
CA GLY A 209 -18.02 -5.57 -12.81
C GLY A 209 -16.67 -4.90 -12.53
N SER A 210 -15.68 -5.68 -12.08
CA SER A 210 -14.32 -5.17 -11.83
C SER A 210 -13.64 -4.64 -13.09
N LEU A 211 -13.87 -5.27 -14.24
CA LEU A 211 -13.31 -4.82 -15.51
C LEU A 211 -13.88 -3.47 -15.94
N VAL A 212 -15.19 -3.28 -15.77
CA VAL A 212 -15.86 -2.01 -16.09
C VAL A 212 -15.39 -0.91 -15.14
N VAL A 213 -15.38 -1.16 -13.83
CA VAL A 213 -14.89 -0.18 -12.84
C VAL A 213 -13.42 0.15 -13.07
N GLY A 214 -12.59 -0.86 -13.36
CA GLY A 214 -11.18 -0.66 -13.71
C GLY A 214 -10.98 0.16 -14.98
N LEU A 215 -11.81 -0.03 -16.01
CA LEU A 215 -11.77 0.81 -17.20
C LEU A 215 -12.15 2.27 -16.89
N LEU A 216 -13.17 2.49 -16.05
CA LEU A 216 -13.56 3.83 -15.61
C LEU A 216 -12.46 4.50 -14.78
N GLU A 217 -11.79 3.75 -13.91
CA GLU A 217 -10.63 4.22 -13.15
C GLU A 217 -9.50 4.68 -14.08
N LEU A 218 -9.21 3.92 -15.14
CA LEU A 218 -8.19 4.32 -16.12
C LEU A 218 -8.52 5.67 -16.77
N PHE A 219 -9.78 5.90 -17.16
CA PHE A 219 -10.19 7.18 -17.72
C PHE A 219 -10.07 8.33 -16.72
N ALA A 220 -10.47 8.11 -15.46
CA ALA A 220 -10.31 9.10 -14.40
C ALA A 220 -8.82 9.42 -14.14
N SER A 221 -7.97 8.40 -14.06
CA SER A 221 -6.52 8.52 -13.86
C SER A 221 -5.83 9.28 -14.99
N HIS A 222 -6.24 9.08 -16.25
CA HIS A 222 -5.73 9.88 -17.36
C HIS A 222 -6.06 11.38 -17.19
N GLY A 223 -7.25 11.70 -16.69
CA GLY A 223 -7.64 13.08 -16.37
C GLY A 223 -6.77 13.68 -15.27
N GLN A 224 -6.57 12.95 -14.18
CA GLN A 224 -5.75 13.39 -13.04
C GLN A 224 -4.28 13.62 -13.43
N ASN A 225 -3.68 12.68 -14.17
CA ASN A 225 -2.29 12.81 -14.63
C ASN A 225 -2.11 14.01 -15.55
N ARG A 226 -3.11 14.32 -16.38
CA ARG A 226 -3.09 15.51 -17.22
C ARG A 226 -3.15 16.78 -16.38
N PHE A 227 -4.09 16.84 -15.44
CA PHE A 227 -4.24 17.97 -14.53
C PHE A 227 -2.96 18.22 -13.70
N TYR A 228 -2.33 17.16 -13.19
CA TYR A 228 -1.07 17.27 -12.46
C TYR A 228 0.04 17.93 -13.31
N ARG A 229 0.22 17.48 -14.55
CA ARG A 229 1.20 18.08 -15.48
C ARG A 229 0.89 19.55 -15.78
N GLU A 230 -0.39 19.88 -15.99
CA GLU A 230 -0.83 21.27 -16.22
C GLU A 230 -0.59 22.14 -14.97
N LEU A 231 -0.79 21.60 -13.77
CA LEU A 231 -0.51 22.27 -12.50
C LEU A 231 1.00 22.51 -12.29
N GLU A 232 1.82 21.52 -12.61
CA GLU A 232 3.28 21.61 -12.56
C GLU A 232 3.80 22.69 -13.54
N GLU A 233 3.33 22.68 -14.79
CA GLU A 233 3.70 23.69 -15.79
C GLU A 233 3.30 25.11 -15.33
N TRP A 234 2.10 25.26 -14.77
CA TRP A 234 1.63 26.54 -14.24
C TRP A 234 2.48 27.05 -13.06
N LEU A 235 2.75 26.18 -12.07
CA LEU A 235 3.61 26.54 -10.93
C LEU A 235 5.03 26.90 -11.38
N SER A 236 5.57 26.20 -12.39
CA SER A 236 6.89 26.52 -12.97
C SER A 236 6.94 27.91 -13.61
N THR A 237 5.82 28.39 -14.16
CA THR A 237 5.72 29.72 -14.78
C THR A 237 5.72 30.82 -13.72
N ILE A 238 5.00 30.63 -12.61
CA ILE A 238 4.94 31.60 -11.49
C ILE A 238 6.28 31.67 -10.76
N THR A 239 6.91 30.52 -10.50
CA THR A 239 8.22 30.46 -9.83
C THR A 239 9.34 31.07 -10.67
N ARG A 240 9.31 30.96 -12.01
CA ARG A 240 10.28 31.64 -12.89
C ARG A 240 10.09 33.15 -12.94
N LEU A 241 8.86 33.63 -12.81
CA LEU A 241 8.57 35.07 -12.88
C LEU A 241 9.06 35.82 -11.64
N GLY A 242 9.00 35.20 -10.45
CA GLY A 242 9.53 35.79 -9.20
C GLY A 242 11.03 36.08 -9.23
N PHE A 243 11.82 35.38 -10.05
CA PHE A 243 13.25 35.70 -10.24
C PHE A 243 13.49 36.87 -11.22
N ALA A 244 12.53 37.20 -12.09
CA ALA A 244 12.70 38.20 -13.14
C ALA A 244 12.16 39.59 -12.75
N THR A 245 11.29 39.68 -11.74
CA THR A 245 10.67 40.94 -11.29
C THR A 245 11.44 41.67 -10.19
N GLY A 246 12.58 41.13 -9.74
CA GLY A 246 13.43 41.72 -8.71
C GLY A 246 14.40 42.83 -9.17
N ASP A 247 14.39 43.24 -10.45
CA ASP A 247 15.35 44.22 -10.97
C ASP A 247 14.74 45.16 -12.00
N GLY A 248 13.92 46.10 -11.51
CA GLY A 248 13.09 46.93 -12.37
C GLY A 248 12.86 48.34 -11.86
N GLU A 249 13.88 49.06 -11.38
CA GLU A 249 13.87 50.52 -11.35
C GLU A 249 15.28 51.10 -11.10
N SER A 250 16.04 51.35 -12.16
CA SER A 250 16.87 52.57 -12.30
C SER A 250 17.53 52.63 -13.68
N GLY A 251 17.14 53.64 -14.46
CA GLY A 251 17.94 54.08 -15.60
C GLY A 251 19.24 54.70 -15.08
N GLY A 252 20.37 54.06 -15.34
CA GLY A 252 21.69 54.53 -14.88
C GLY A 252 22.84 53.61 -15.24
N ALA A 253 23.16 53.51 -16.53
CA ALA A 253 24.46 53.11 -17.12
C ALA A 253 25.46 52.28 -16.26
N GLY A 254 25.41 50.96 -16.40
CA GLY A 254 26.56 50.08 -16.70
C GLY A 254 27.69 49.86 -15.67
N THR A 255 27.88 50.71 -14.68
CA THR A 255 28.99 50.59 -13.70
C THR A 255 28.51 50.09 -12.34
N ASP A 256 27.26 50.39 -11.96
CA ASP A 256 26.70 49.99 -10.65
C ASP A 256 26.31 48.51 -10.62
N ALA A 257 25.84 47.95 -11.74
CA ALA A 257 25.53 46.53 -11.87
C ALA A 257 26.76 45.62 -11.66
N MET A 258 27.97 46.10 -11.99
CA MET A 258 29.20 45.33 -11.81
C MET A 258 29.72 45.41 -10.36
N VAL A 259 29.43 46.49 -9.64
CA VAL A 259 29.70 46.64 -8.20
C VAL A 259 28.70 45.81 -7.38
N ILE A 260 27.42 45.83 -7.75
CA ILE A 260 26.37 45.00 -7.14
C ILE A 260 26.65 43.51 -7.41
N LEU A 261 27.07 43.14 -8.63
CA LEU A 261 27.46 41.76 -8.94
C LEU A 261 28.74 41.34 -8.19
N ALA A 262 29.74 42.21 -8.05
CA ALA A 262 30.95 41.91 -7.29
C ALA A 262 30.66 41.74 -5.80
N GLU A 263 29.78 42.57 -5.23
CA GLU A 263 29.37 42.45 -3.84
C GLU A 263 28.47 41.23 -3.60
N GLN A 264 27.61 40.88 -4.57
CA GLN A 264 26.82 39.66 -4.56
C GLN A 264 27.70 38.41 -4.65
N LEU A 265 28.74 38.42 -5.49
CA LEU A 265 29.72 37.33 -5.58
C LEU A 265 30.56 37.21 -4.30
N SER A 266 30.88 38.33 -3.65
CA SER A 266 31.56 38.32 -2.35
C SER A 266 30.68 37.74 -1.24
N LYS A 267 29.40 38.11 -1.20
CA LYS A 267 28.41 37.55 -0.26
C LYS A 267 28.09 36.08 -0.55
N GLN A 268 28.09 35.68 -1.82
CA GLN A 268 27.89 34.29 -2.22
C GLN A 268 29.11 33.42 -1.86
N SER A 269 30.34 33.94 -2.00
CA SER A 269 31.57 33.28 -1.56
C SER A 269 31.58 33.06 -0.05
N SER A 270 31.24 34.07 0.74
CA SER A 270 31.20 33.92 2.21
C SER A 270 30.08 32.99 2.67
N ALA A 271 28.94 32.99 1.97
CA ALA A 271 27.87 32.02 2.21
C ALA A 271 28.30 30.58 1.87
N LEU A 272 29.05 30.37 0.77
CA LEU A 272 29.60 29.06 0.43
C LEU A 272 30.63 28.58 1.46
N ASP A 273 31.51 29.46 1.94
CA ASP A 273 32.47 29.12 2.99
C ASP A 273 31.78 28.76 4.31
N ALA A 274 30.74 29.52 4.69
CA ALA A 274 29.93 29.20 5.87
C ALA A 274 29.20 27.85 5.72
N LEU A 275 28.68 27.54 4.53
CA LEU A 275 28.03 26.27 4.23
C LEU A 275 29.03 25.11 4.25
N LEU A 276 30.25 25.30 3.73
CA LEU A 276 31.31 24.29 3.78
C LEU A 276 31.77 24.01 5.22
N ILE A 277 31.85 25.03 6.07
CA ILE A 277 32.16 24.87 7.49
C ILE A 277 31.03 24.10 8.19
N GLN A 278 29.77 24.47 7.93
CA GLN A 278 28.60 23.79 8.50
C GLN A 278 28.50 22.33 8.04
N MET A 279 28.82 22.05 6.77
CA MET A 279 28.87 20.68 6.22
C MET A 279 29.97 19.85 6.86
N ARG A 280 31.15 20.44 7.12
CA ARG A 280 32.24 19.75 7.82
C ARG A 280 31.86 19.40 9.25
N GLU A 281 31.23 20.33 9.96
CA GLU A 281 30.74 20.11 11.32
C GLU A 281 29.63 19.04 11.36
N ALA A 282 28.69 19.08 10.41
CA ALA A 282 27.65 18.05 10.28
C ALA A 282 28.24 16.66 9.94
N ASN A 283 29.24 16.60 9.07
CA ASN A 283 29.93 15.35 8.73
C ASN A 283 30.71 14.80 9.92
N GLU A 284 31.39 15.64 10.70
CA GLU A 284 32.14 15.22 11.89
C GLU A 284 31.22 14.63 12.98
N VAL A 285 30.06 15.25 13.20
CA VAL A 285 29.02 14.71 14.11
C VAL A 285 28.47 13.38 13.59
N THR A 286 28.30 13.24 12.27
CA THR A 286 27.79 12.01 11.65
C THR A 286 28.81 10.89 11.73
N ASP A 287 30.09 11.16 11.46
CA ASP A 287 31.19 10.21 11.59
C ASP A 287 31.35 9.75 13.05
N ALA A 288 31.23 10.66 14.03
CA ALA A 288 31.27 10.29 15.45
C ALA A 288 30.13 9.33 15.84
N ARG A 289 28.92 9.56 15.33
CA ARG A 289 27.76 8.67 15.57
C ARG A 289 27.93 7.32 14.88
N LEU A 290 28.49 7.29 13.66
CA LEU A 290 28.80 6.05 12.96
C LEU A 290 29.87 5.24 13.70
N ALA A 291 30.92 5.89 14.19
CA ALA A 291 31.95 5.24 15.01
C ALA A 291 31.37 4.65 16.31
N GLN A 292 30.46 5.37 16.98
CA GLN A 292 29.77 4.86 18.17
C GLN A 292 28.86 3.66 17.85
N MET A 293 28.16 3.68 16.71
CA MET A 293 27.32 2.57 16.27
C MET A 293 28.17 1.33 15.93
N VAL A 294 29.28 1.51 15.22
CA VAL A 294 30.24 0.43 14.94
C VAL A 294 30.79 -0.15 16.22
N GLY A 295 31.21 0.69 17.18
CA GLY A 295 31.67 0.22 18.50
C GLY A 295 30.60 -0.54 19.29
N SER A 296 29.34 -0.10 19.22
CA SER A 296 28.22 -0.80 19.87
C SER A 296 27.92 -2.16 19.21
N ILE A 297 28.07 -2.26 17.89
CA ILE A 297 27.95 -3.52 17.14
C ILE A 297 29.12 -4.45 17.49
N GLU A 298 30.34 -3.93 17.59
CA GLU A 298 31.53 -4.69 17.99
C GLU A 298 31.42 -5.22 19.43
N ASP A 299 30.89 -4.41 20.35
CA ASP A 299 30.57 -4.83 21.72
C ASP A 299 29.45 -5.88 21.77
N MET A 300 28.45 -5.77 20.90
CA MET A 300 27.37 -6.76 20.79
C MET A 300 27.86 -8.09 20.21
N VAL A 301 28.71 -8.05 19.18
CA VAL A 301 29.30 -9.24 18.57
C VAL A 301 30.29 -9.92 19.51
N SER A 302 31.10 -9.15 20.25
CA SER A 302 32.02 -9.70 21.25
C SER A 302 31.28 -10.29 22.46
N ARG A 303 30.14 -9.71 22.87
CA ARG A 303 29.24 -10.31 23.87
C ARG A 303 28.52 -11.56 23.33
N GLY A 304 28.09 -11.55 22.07
CA GLY A 304 27.50 -12.71 21.39
C GLY A 304 28.50 -13.86 21.21
N GLY A 305 29.80 -13.56 21.13
CA GLY A 305 30.89 -14.55 21.15
C GLY A 305 31.07 -15.30 22.48
N SER A 306 30.31 -14.95 23.53
CA SER A 306 30.27 -15.75 24.77
C SER A 306 29.55 -17.08 24.64
N ASP A 307 28.97 -17.38 23.46
CA ASP A 307 28.36 -18.68 23.12
C ASP A 307 29.34 -19.83 23.43
N SER A 308 30.64 -19.64 23.16
CA SER A 308 31.67 -20.66 23.43
C SER A 308 31.81 -21.02 24.92
N LYS A 309 31.76 -20.04 25.84
CA LYS A 309 31.92 -20.29 27.28
C LYS A 309 30.68 -20.90 27.91
N GLN A 310 29.51 -20.53 27.41
CA GLN A 310 28.24 -21.04 27.90
C GLN A 310 27.96 -22.44 27.35
N GLU A 311 28.35 -22.72 26.10
CA GLU A 311 28.37 -24.05 25.50
C GLU A 311 29.39 -24.97 26.19
N GLU A 312 30.58 -24.47 26.54
CA GLU A 312 31.56 -25.22 27.35
C GLU A 312 31.04 -25.51 28.77
N ALA A 313 30.30 -24.57 29.39
CA ALA A 313 29.66 -24.79 30.67
C ALA A 313 28.52 -25.82 30.59
N LEU A 314 27.71 -25.80 29.53
CA LEU A 314 26.65 -26.79 29.27
C LEU A 314 27.24 -28.18 29.01
N LEU A 315 28.33 -28.28 28.24
CA LEU A 315 29.06 -29.53 28.03
C LEU A 315 29.66 -30.08 29.32
N ARG A 316 30.20 -29.22 30.20
CA ARG A 316 30.66 -29.66 31.54
C ARG A 316 29.53 -30.12 32.44
N ILE A 317 28.37 -29.48 32.37
CA ILE A 317 27.18 -29.91 33.12
C ILE A 317 26.69 -31.25 32.58
N ALA A 318 26.63 -31.44 31.27
CA ALA A 318 26.25 -32.70 30.63
C ALA A 318 27.21 -33.85 31.02
N ASP A 319 28.53 -33.62 30.98
CA ASP A 319 29.53 -34.60 31.41
C ASP A 319 29.42 -34.90 32.92
N GLY A 320 29.09 -33.89 33.74
CA GLY A 320 28.81 -34.06 35.17
C GLY A 320 27.57 -34.91 35.45
N GLN A 321 26.50 -34.73 34.67
CA GLN A 321 25.26 -35.52 34.76
C GLN A 321 25.48 -36.96 34.32
N GLU A 322 26.22 -37.20 33.24
CA GLU A 322 26.57 -38.53 32.76
C GLU A 322 27.38 -39.32 33.82
N ARG A 323 28.34 -38.67 34.48
CA ARG A 323 29.10 -39.28 35.57
C ARG A 323 28.24 -39.57 36.79
N LEU A 324 27.28 -38.71 37.12
CA LEU A 324 26.32 -38.96 38.21
C LEU A 324 25.39 -40.12 37.88
N ALA A 325 24.92 -40.21 36.64
CA ALA A 325 24.11 -41.33 36.17
C ALA A 325 24.87 -42.65 36.28
N GLN A 326 26.13 -42.70 35.85
CA GLN A 326 26.97 -43.90 35.95
C GLN A 326 27.30 -44.29 37.41
N LEU A 327 27.49 -43.33 38.30
CA LEU A 327 27.71 -43.60 39.73
C LEU A 327 26.43 -44.11 40.41
N LEU A 328 25.27 -43.56 40.06
CA LEU A 328 23.98 -44.05 40.55
C LEU A 328 23.67 -45.45 40.02
N GLU A 329 24.00 -45.76 38.77
CA GLU A 329 23.83 -47.10 38.18
C GLU A 329 24.76 -48.13 38.85
N LYS A 330 26.01 -47.75 39.15
CA LYS A 330 26.93 -48.58 39.95
C LYS A 330 26.43 -48.78 41.39
N GLN A 331 25.86 -47.75 42.01
CA GLN A 331 25.33 -47.82 43.38
C GLN A 331 24.04 -48.67 43.45
N ASP A 332 23.21 -48.65 42.40
CA ASP A 332 22.02 -49.49 42.24
C ASP A 332 22.37 -50.99 42.09
N SER A 333 23.59 -51.27 41.59
CA SER A 333 24.16 -52.61 41.49
C SER A 333 24.61 -53.18 42.85
N GLU A 334 24.98 -52.31 43.80
CA GLU A 334 25.52 -52.70 45.12
C GLU A 334 24.50 -52.63 46.28
N ASN A 335 23.42 -51.85 46.16
CA ASN A 335 22.36 -51.76 47.17
C ASN A 335 20.94 -51.83 46.56
N PRO A 336 20.21 -52.97 46.66
CA PRO A 336 18.91 -53.19 46.02
C PRO A 336 17.69 -52.44 46.59
N HIS A 337 17.87 -51.32 47.30
CA HIS A 337 16.78 -50.55 47.92
C HIS A 337 16.83 -49.07 47.54
N VAL A 338 16.97 -48.77 46.24
CA VAL A 338 16.65 -47.43 45.72
C VAL A 338 15.13 -47.35 45.52
N ASP A 339 14.51 -46.47 46.31
CA ASP A 339 13.07 -46.23 46.31
C ASP A 339 12.56 -45.84 44.89
N PRO A 340 11.52 -46.51 44.34
CA PRO A 340 11.00 -46.23 42.99
C PRO A 340 10.65 -44.77 42.73
N GLU A 341 10.28 -44.05 43.79
CA GLU A 341 9.96 -42.62 43.74
C GLU A 341 11.18 -41.76 43.38
N SER A 342 12.37 -42.13 43.86
CA SER A 342 13.62 -41.43 43.55
C SER A 342 14.01 -41.59 42.07
N ARG A 343 13.77 -42.77 41.49
CA ARG A 343 14.00 -43.03 40.05
C ARG A 343 13.03 -42.25 39.16
N MET A 344 11.76 -42.16 39.55
CA MET A 344 10.79 -41.32 38.84
C MET A 344 11.15 -39.83 38.92
N ARG A 345 11.60 -39.35 40.08
CA ARG A 345 12.05 -37.96 40.25
C ARG A 345 13.26 -37.64 39.38
N LEU A 346 14.27 -38.52 39.34
CA LEU A 346 15.45 -38.34 38.47
C LEU A 346 15.09 -38.32 36.99
N ARG A 347 14.24 -39.24 36.54
CA ARG A 347 13.74 -39.25 35.16
C ARG A 347 12.92 -38.01 34.81
N SER A 348 12.14 -37.51 35.77
CA SER A 348 11.37 -36.27 35.57
C SER A 348 12.27 -35.04 35.48
N ILE A 349 13.36 -34.99 36.24
CA ILE A 349 14.36 -33.91 36.18
C ILE A 349 15.07 -33.93 34.83
N ASP A 350 15.47 -35.10 34.34
CA ASP A 350 16.14 -35.25 33.04
C ASP A 350 15.25 -34.76 31.89
N VAL A 351 13.98 -35.16 31.88
CA VAL A 351 13.00 -34.69 30.89
C VAL A 351 12.76 -33.17 30.99
N GLN A 352 12.72 -32.61 32.19
CA GLN A 352 12.56 -31.17 32.39
C GLN A 352 13.81 -30.40 31.94
N LEU A 353 15.01 -30.92 32.18
CA LEU A 353 16.27 -30.30 31.74
C LEU A 353 16.40 -30.32 30.22
N LEU A 354 16.02 -31.41 29.56
CA LEU A 354 15.98 -31.48 28.09
C LEU A 354 15.00 -30.46 27.50
N ARG A 355 13.82 -30.33 28.10
CA ARG A 355 12.82 -29.35 27.66
C ARG A 355 13.28 -27.91 27.85
N VAL A 356 13.93 -27.60 28.97
CA VAL A 356 14.52 -26.27 29.22
C VAL A 356 15.65 -25.99 28.22
N LEU A 357 16.47 -26.97 27.89
CA LEU A 357 17.50 -26.84 26.84
C LEU A 357 16.89 -26.54 25.47
N GLU A 358 15.81 -27.23 25.11
CA GLU A 358 15.10 -27.03 23.86
C GLU A 358 14.44 -25.65 23.80
N GLU A 359 13.78 -25.21 24.87
CA GLU A 359 13.18 -23.87 24.98
C GLU A 359 14.24 -22.76 24.94
N ILE A 360 15.40 -22.93 25.59
CA ILE A 360 16.51 -21.98 25.52
C ILE A 360 17.11 -21.94 24.10
N SER A 361 17.26 -23.09 23.45
CA SER A 361 17.78 -23.16 22.08
C SER A 361 16.82 -22.49 21.08
N ALA A 362 15.52 -22.75 21.20
CA ALA A 362 14.48 -22.15 20.37
C ALA A 362 14.39 -20.63 20.58
N GLY A 363 14.37 -20.16 21.84
CA GLY A 363 14.35 -18.73 22.15
C GLY A 363 15.59 -17.98 21.65
N ARG A 364 16.76 -18.64 21.61
CA ARG A 364 17.99 -18.07 21.03
C ARG A 364 17.93 -17.96 19.50
N GLN A 365 17.31 -18.93 18.82
CA GLN A 365 17.10 -18.83 17.37
C GLN A 365 16.10 -17.74 17.00
N GLU A 366 15.04 -17.59 17.79
CA GLU A 366 14.05 -16.51 17.63
C GLU A 366 14.69 -15.13 17.82
N THR A 367 15.41 -14.92 18.92
CA THR A 367 16.11 -13.65 19.18
C THR A 367 17.18 -13.32 18.13
N MET A 368 17.91 -14.32 17.61
CA MET A 368 18.84 -14.13 16.49
C MET A 368 18.13 -13.78 15.18
N SER A 369 16.97 -14.39 14.93
CA SER A 369 16.14 -14.08 13.76
C SER A 369 15.63 -12.64 13.82
N ASP A 370 15.16 -12.20 14.99
CA ASP A 370 14.68 -10.85 15.22
C ASP A 370 15.81 -9.82 15.06
N LEU A 371 16.97 -10.06 15.68
CA LEU A 371 18.16 -9.22 15.50
C LEU A 371 18.58 -9.11 14.03
N ARG A 372 18.55 -10.23 13.28
CA ARG A 372 18.87 -10.23 11.85
C ARG A 372 17.83 -9.44 11.04
N GLY A 373 16.56 -9.50 11.44
CA GLY A 373 15.47 -8.71 10.87
C GLY A 373 15.64 -7.21 11.10
N ASP A 374 15.99 -6.82 12.32
CA ASP A 374 16.25 -5.43 12.70
C ASP A 374 17.47 -4.88 11.96
N ILE A 375 18.57 -5.64 11.88
CA ILE A 375 19.76 -5.25 11.12
C ILE A 375 19.44 -5.09 9.62
N ALA A 376 18.66 -6.00 9.04
CA ALA A 376 18.26 -5.90 7.63
C ALA A 376 17.38 -4.66 7.39
N THR A 377 16.49 -4.33 8.33
CA THR A 377 15.65 -3.14 8.27
C THR A 377 16.49 -1.87 8.37
N LEU A 378 17.40 -1.82 9.33
CA LEU A 378 18.32 -0.69 9.51
C LEU A 378 19.20 -0.48 8.28
N THR A 379 19.73 -1.56 7.71
CA THR A 379 20.52 -1.53 6.46
C THR A 379 19.72 -0.96 5.29
N ARG A 380 18.44 -1.35 5.14
CA ARG A 380 17.56 -0.80 4.10
C ARG A 380 17.28 0.69 4.33
N THR A 381 17.06 1.11 5.57
CA THR A 381 16.83 2.53 5.87
C THR A 381 18.06 3.38 5.54
N LEU A 382 19.26 2.89 5.87
CA LEU A 382 20.52 3.56 5.53
C LEU A 382 20.77 3.61 4.01
N GLN A 383 20.48 2.52 3.28
CA GLN A 383 20.58 2.50 1.82
C GLN A 383 19.59 3.45 1.14
N ASN A 384 18.39 3.62 1.71
CA ASN A 384 17.39 4.54 1.18
C ASN A 384 17.77 6.00 1.45
N LEU A 385 18.42 6.28 2.59
CA LEU A 385 19.00 7.59 2.88
C LEU A 385 20.16 7.93 1.93
N GLY A 386 21.04 6.96 1.62
CA GLY A 386 22.17 7.16 0.70
C GLY A 386 21.84 7.21 -0.79
N LYS A 387 20.59 6.92 -1.19
CA LYS A 387 20.08 7.05 -2.57
C LYS A 387 19.23 8.31 -2.76
N GLY A 388 19.17 9.18 -1.74
CA GLY A 388 18.39 10.40 -1.72
C GLY A 388 19.09 11.66 -2.24
N ASP A 389 20.37 11.55 -2.61
CA ASP A 389 21.10 12.52 -3.46
C ASP A 389 21.18 11.99 -4.90
#